data_AF-A0A6G0WR23-F1
#
_entry.id   AF-A0A6G0WR23-F1
#
_cell.length_a   1.000
_cell.length_b   1.000
_cell.length_c   1.000
_cell.angle_alpha   90.00
_cell.angle_beta   90.00
_cell.angle_gamma   90.00
#
_symmetry.space_group_name_H-M   'P 1'
#
loop_
_entity.id
_entity.type
_entity.pdbx_description
1 polymer ?
#
loop_
_entity_poly.entity_id
_entity_poly.type
_entity_poly.pdbx_seq_one_letter_code
_entity_poly.pdbx_strand_id
1 'polypeptide(L)'
;MTGAQDGPYNVKAMEANLQSQVDWMKRIETLQLIQEWAKSEKAHSSPVFVNGIHQLRDLIAEQVADIRSSVSKEASHTIAVLANTMKDAAFDPLVDVFLATLLKALCITIEVIAQAADECIQSVLKSSRIGHYAAVPKLLEAYGSRNANLRKHIMEYFTLICNTWNPRSMNRHGVTNHLSKVLLQGLCDASGDVRAMSRKCFWALHAVHQRKALLVFEKLDNATKNKLMEEGGALDLTKLHAHPIEKNLTYNRSASFESRGDSLGEKNISLSRSSSMESRGDSVVARLYQPDYFQNRWQRLAKLKEARELRDCPFAPVIRKFKFKPLKSQGVPMLELDKLALQGPLRKCVSPVNA
;
A
#
# COMPACT_ATOMS: atom_id res chain seq x y z
N MET A 1 23.18 -38.48 -8.52
CA MET A 1 22.37 -39.51 -7.83
C MET A 1 20.91 -39.14 -8.00
N THR A 2 20.29 -39.62 -9.07
CA THR A 2 18.89 -39.40 -9.42
C THR A 2 18.05 -40.48 -8.74
N GLY A 3 17.52 -40.17 -7.55
CA GLY A 3 16.52 -41.04 -6.92
C GLY A 3 15.27 -41.07 -7.79
N ALA A 4 14.91 -42.25 -8.29
CA ALA A 4 13.66 -42.49 -8.98
C ALA A 4 12.49 -42.13 -8.03
N GLN A 5 11.57 -41.29 -8.50
CA GLN A 5 10.33 -40.95 -7.81
C GLN A 5 9.33 -42.10 -7.95
N ASP A 6 9.62 -43.25 -7.34
CA ASP A 6 8.70 -44.39 -7.26
C ASP A 6 7.80 -44.28 -6.01
N GLY A 7 7.01 -43.19 -5.97
CA GLY A 7 5.94 -42.98 -5.01
C GLY A 7 4.64 -42.62 -5.72
N PRO A 8 3.48 -42.70 -5.05
CA PRO A 8 2.17 -42.40 -5.67
C PRO A 8 2.07 -40.95 -6.17
N TYR A 9 2.96 -40.07 -5.68
CA TYR A 9 3.00 -38.66 -6.02
C TYR A 9 4.23 -38.33 -6.86
N ASN A 10 4.06 -38.34 -8.18
CA ASN A 10 5.11 -38.01 -9.15
C ASN A 10 4.92 -36.57 -9.66
N VAL A 11 5.82 -35.67 -9.26
CA VAL A 11 5.73 -34.23 -9.57
C VAL A 11 5.84 -33.98 -11.08
N LYS A 12 6.69 -34.71 -11.79
CA LYS A 12 6.85 -34.55 -13.24
C LYS A 12 5.58 -34.95 -14.01
N ALA A 13 4.91 -36.01 -13.55
CA ALA A 13 3.64 -36.43 -14.13
C ALA A 13 2.54 -35.39 -13.85
N MET A 14 2.49 -34.84 -12.63
CA MET A 14 1.56 -33.76 -12.29
C MET A 14 1.81 -32.51 -13.14
N GLU A 15 3.08 -32.12 -13.32
CA GLU A 15 3.50 -30.99 -14.14
C GLU A 15 3.07 -31.15 -15.60
N ALA A 16 3.24 -32.36 -16.16
CA ALA A 16 2.79 -32.66 -17.51
C ALA A 16 1.25 -32.65 -17.63
N ASN A 17 0.54 -33.14 -16.62
CA ASN A 17 -0.93 -33.22 -16.65
C ASN A 17 -1.61 -31.86 -16.45
N LEU A 18 -1.03 -30.92 -15.71
CA LEU A 18 -1.62 -29.60 -15.46
C LEU A 18 -1.51 -28.62 -16.63
N GLN A 19 -0.82 -28.99 -17.71
CA GLN A 19 -0.62 -28.13 -18.87
C GLN A 19 -1.94 -27.83 -19.60
N SER A 20 -2.09 -26.62 -20.13
CA SER A 20 -3.35 -26.14 -20.72
C SER A 20 -3.93 -26.99 -21.86
N GLN A 21 -3.08 -27.69 -22.63
CA GLN A 21 -3.48 -28.58 -23.73
C GLN A 21 -4.03 -29.93 -23.26
N VAL A 22 -3.82 -30.29 -22.00
CA VAL A 22 -4.29 -31.57 -21.44
C VAL A 22 -5.78 -31.47 -21.15
N ASP A 23 -6.48 -32.58 -21.33
CA ASP A 23 -7.92 -32.67 -21.05
C ASP A 23 -8.25 -32.15 -19.65
N TRP A 24 -9.32 -31.35 -19.58
CA TRP A 24 -9.69 -30.64 -18.36
C TRP A 24 -10.11 -31.58 -17.23
N MET A 25 -10.66 -32.77 -17.53
CA MET A 25 -10.98 -33.77 -16.50
C MET A 25 -9.68 -34.32 -15.90
N LYS A 26 -8.68 -34.60 -16.74
CA LYS A 26 -7.36 -35.06 -16.27
C LYS A 26 -6.65 -34.01 -15.41
N ARG A 27 -6.83 -32.72 -15.72
CA ARG A 27 -6.34 -31.62 -14.88
C ARG A 27 -7.02 -31.60 -13.52
N ILE A 28 -8.35 -31.78 -13.47
CA ILE A 28 -9.11 -31.89 -12.22
C ILE A 28 -8.64 -33.09 -11.38
N GLU A 29 -8.51 -34.27 -11.98
CA GLU A 29 -7.98 -35.46 -11.28
C GLU A 29 -6.59 -35.19 -10.68
N THR A 30 -5.74 -34.46 -11.41
CA THR A 30 -4.40 -34.11 -10.95
C THR A 30 -4.44 -33.11 -9.78
N LEU A 31 -5.35 -32.13 -9.82
CA LEU A 31 -5.59 -31.22 -8.69
C LEU A 31 -6.10 -31.96 -7.45
N GLN A 32 -7.01 -32.91 -7.63
CA GLN A 32 -7.49 -33.77 -6.54
C GLN A 32 -6.37 -34.65 -5.97
N LEU A 33 -5.49 -35.20 -6.81
CA LEU A 33 -4.31 -35.93 -6.36
C LEU A 33 -3.35 -35.06 -5.53
N ILE A 34 -3.18 -33.77 -5.89
CA ILE A 34 -2.40 -32.81 -5.09
C ILE A 34 -3.05 -32.59 -3.72
N GLN A 35 -4.38 -32.54 -3.64
CA GLN A 35 -5.09 -32.42 -2.36
C GLN A 35 -4.92 -33.67 -1.49
N GLU A 36 -4.99 -34.86 -2.08
CA GLU A 36 -4.71 -36.12 -1.38
C GLU A 36 -3.28 -36.15 -0.86
N TRP A 37 -2.32 -35.73 -1.68
CA TRP A 37 -0.92 -35.63 -1.27
C TRP A 37 -0.76 -34.68 -0.08
N ALA A 38 -1.42 -33.52 -0.14
CA ALA A 38 -1.42 -32.56 0.96
C ALA A 38 -2.04 -33.14 2.23
N LYS A 39 -3.11 -33.92 2.14
CA LYS A 39 -3.76 -34.55 3.31
C LYS A 39 -3.02 -35.78 3.84
N SER A 40 -2.02 -36.29 3.11
CA SER A 40 -1.30 -37.50 3.50
C SER A 40 -0.40 -37.29 4.73
N GLU A 41 -0.24 -38.34 5.52
CA GLU A 41 0.54 -38.27 6.76
C GLU A 41 1.99 -37.85 6.47
N LYS A 42 2.52 -36.92 7.27
CA LYS A 42 3.90 -36.40 7.17
C LYS A 42 4.25 -35.65 5.87
N ALA A 43 3.30 -35.39 4.96
CA ALA A 43 3.55 -34.63 3.73
C ALA A 43 4.23 -33.28 4.01
N HIS A 44 3.73 -32.53 5.00
CA HIS A 44 4.22 -31.19 5.36
C HIS A 44 5.61 -31.15 6.00
N SER A 45 6.18 -32.31 6.31
CA SER A 45 7.56 -32.44 6.77
C SER A 45 8.47 -33.03 5.69
N SER A 46 7.92 -33.46 4.56
CA SER A 46 8.68 -34.00 3.42
C SER A 46 9.17 -32.88 2.50
N PRO A 47 10.49 -32.76 2.28
CA PRO A 47 11.04 -31.82 1.31
C PRO A 47 10.56 -32.08 -0.12
N VAL A 48 10.24 -33.34 -0.45
CA VAL A 48 9.74 -33.72 -1.79
C VAL A 48 8.37 -33.09 -2.04
N PHE A 49 7.49 -33.11 -1.03
CA PHE A 49 6.18 -32.46 -1.11
C PHE A 49 6.32 -30.95 -1.23
N VAL A 50 7.05 -30.32 -0.31
CA VAL A 50 7.21 -28.86 -0.32
C VAL A 50 7.82 -28.40 -1.65
N ASN A 51 8.96 -28.97 -2.06
CA ASN A 51 9.59 -28.58 -3.33
C ASN A 51 8.69 -28.89 -4.54
N GLY A 52 7.93 -29.99 -4.50
CA GLY A 52 6.97 -30.34 -5.54
C GLY A 52 5.86 -29.31 -5.69
N ILE A 53 5.22 -28.89 -4.58
CA ILE A 53 4.19 -27.84 -4.61
C ILE A 53 4.75 -26.51 -5.09
N HIS A 54 5.98 -26.14 -4.68
CA HIS A 54 6.63 -24.93 -5.19
C HIS A 54 6.89 -25.00 -6.70
N GLN A 55 7.27 -26.17 -7.23
CA GLN A 55 7.44 -26.38 -8.67
C GLN A 55 6.10 -26.27 -9.42
N LEU A 56 5.01 -26.77 -8.83
CA LEU A 56 3.67 -26.76 -9.43
C LEU A 56 2.91 -25.44 -9.23
N ARG A 57 3.46 -24.48 -8.46
CA ARG A 57 2.80 -23.23 -8.05
C ARG A 57 2.13 -22.50 -9.21
N ASP A 58 2.89 -22.24 -10.28
CA ASP A 58 2.40 -21.43 -11.38
C ASP A 58 1.34 -22.18 -12.20
N LEU A 59 1.51 -23.48 -12.39
CA LEU A 59 0.52 -24.33 -13.07
C LEU A 59 -0.80 -24.43 -12.29
N ILE A 60 -0.75 -24.55 -10.96
CA ILE A 60 -1.95 -24.52 -10.10
C ILE A 60 -2.62 -23.15 -10.19
N ALA A 61 -1.84 -22.07 -10.14
CA ALA A 61 -2.35 -20.70 -10.23
C ALA A 61 -3.04 -20.42 -11.58
N GLU A 62 -2.51 -20.96 -12.68
CA GLU A 62 -3.10 -20.86 -14.01
C GLU A 62 -4.47 -21.56 -14.09
N GLN A 63 -4.66 -22.69 -13.39
CA GLN A 63 -5.95 -23.40 -13.40
C GLN A 63 -7.09 -22.57 -12.80
N VAL A 64 -6.80 -21.64 -11.88
CA VAL A 64 -7.79 -20.72 -11.31
C VAL A 64 -8.42 -19.84 -12.39
N ALA A 65 -7.67 -19.50 -13.44
CA ALA A 65 -8.12 -18.66 -14.54
C ALA A 65 -8.82 -19.44 -15.68
N ASP A 66 -9.03 -20.75 -15.53
CA ASP A 66 -9.68 -21.55 -16.56
C ASP A 66 -11.14 -21.11 -16.79
N ILE A 67 -11.56 -21.09 -18.05
CA ILE A 67 -12.92 -20.70 -18.45
C ILE A 67 -13.99 -21.66 -17.92
N ARG A 68 -13.62 -22.91 -17.61
CA ARG A 68 -14.53 -23.90 -17.05
C ARG A 68 -14.60 -23.71 -15.55
N SER A 69 -15.78 -23.40 -15.04
CA SER A 69 -16.01 -23.24 -13.61
C SER A 69 -15.64 -24.48 -12.80
N SER A 70 -15.73 -25.70 -13.36
CA SER A 70 -15.30 -26.92 -12.68
C SER A 70 -13.80 -26.90 -12.37
N VAL A 71 -12.97 -26.55 -13.35
CA VAL A 71 -11.50 -26.48 -13.21
C VAL A 71 -11.11 -25.34 -12.26
N SER A 72 -11.68 -24.15 -12.46
CA SER A 72 -11.38 -22.98 -11.62
C SER A 72 -11.76 -23.19 -10.15
N LYS A 73 -12.91 -23.83 -9.88
CA LYS A 73 -13.32 -24.20 -8.52
C LYS A 73 -12.40 -25.24 -7.90
N GLU A 74 -12.03 -26.28 -8.63
CA GLU A 74 -11.13 -27.32 -8.14
C GLU A 74 -9.73 -26.75 -7.81
N ALA A 75 -9.23 -25.84 -8.64
CA ALA A 75 -7.96 -25.15 -8.41
C ALA A 75 -8.02 -24.27 -7.15
N SER A 76 -9.10 -23.49 -7.00
CA SER A 76 -9.33 -22.66 -5.82
C SER A 76 -9.44 -23.52 -4.55
N HIS A 77 -10.14 -24.65 -4.62
CA HIS A 77 -10.21 -25.60 -3.52
C HIS A 77 -8.84 -26.21 -3.19
N THR A 78 -8.06 -26.57 -4.21
CA THR A 78 -6.69 -27.10 -4.06
C THR A 78 -5.79 -26.12 -3.33
N ILE A 79 -5.81 -24.82 -3.70
CA ILE A 79 -5.06 -23.77 -3.00
C ILE A 79 -5.49 -23.66 -1.54
N ALA A 80 -6.80 -23.71 -1.26
CA ALA A 80 -7.30 -23.67 0.11
C ALA A 80 -6.86 -24.89 0.94
N VAL A 81 -6.84 -26.10 0.35
CA VAL A 81 -6.30 -27.30 0.99
C VAL A 81 -4.81 -27.14 1.28
N LEU A 82 -4.02 -26.65 0.32
CA LEU A 82 -2.59 -26.42 0.52
C LEU A 82 -2.34 -25.40 1.64
N ALA A 83 -3.09 -24.29 1.66
CA ALA A 83 -2.99 -23.27 2.69
C ALA A 83 -3.23 -23.83 4.10
N ASN A 84 -4.27 -24.64 4.28
CA ASN A 84 -4.65 -25.17 5.59
C ASN A 84 -3.79 -26.35 6.08
N THR A 85 -2.97 -26.93 5.21
CA THR A 85 -2.23 -28.16 5.51
C THR A 85 -0.73 -27.92 5.59
N MET A 86 -0.17 -27.07 4.71
CA MET A 86 1.24 -26.69 4.73
C MET A 86 1.60 -25.85 5.96
N LYS A 87 2.87 -25.93 6.39
CA LYS A 87 3.42 -25.02 7.41
C LYS A 87 3.56 -23.61 6.83
N ASP A 88 3.34 -22.59 7.67
CA ASP A 88 3.44 -21.16 7.29
C ASP A 88 4.68 -20.86 6.43
N ALA A 89 5.88 -21.25 6.87
CA ALA A 89 7.13 -20.96 6.15
C ALA A 89 7.22 -21.60 4.75
N ALA A 90 6.52 -22.71 4.52
CA ALA A 90 6.46 -23.37 3.22
C ALA A 90 5.36 -22.77 2.33
N PHE A 91 4.24 -22.32 2.90
CA PHE A 91 3.16 -21.74 2.10
C PHE A 91 3.38 -20.26 1.76
N ASP A 92 4.04 -19.50 2.63
CA ASP A 92 4.27 -18.05 2.49
C ASP A 92 4.78 -17.62 1.10
N PRO A 93 5.78 -18.30 0.49
CA PRO A 93 6.28 -17.93 -0.85
C PRO A 93 5.28 -18.13 -2.00
N LEU A 94 4.17 -18.83 -1.75
CA LEU A 94 3.13 -19.12 -2.74
C LEU A 94 1.99 -18.09 -2.70
N VAL A 95 1.84 -17.39 -1.57
CA VAL A 95 0.69 -16.50 -1.29
C VAL A 95 0.57 -15.40 -2.33
N ASP A 96 1.66 -14.74 -2.72
CA ASP A 96 1.61 -13.63 -3.68
C ASP A 96 1.06 -14.07 -5.04
N VAL A 97 1.52 -15.22 -5.53
CA VAL A 97 1.13 -15.78 -6.83
C VAL A 97 -0.33 -16.23 -6.82
N PHE A 98 -0.74 -16.98 -5.80
CA PHE A 98 -2.12 -17.43 -5.68
C PHE A 98 -3.09 -16.27 -5.48
N LEU A 99 -2.73 -15.30 -4.62
CA LEU A 99 -3.60 -14.15 -4.38
C LEU A 99 -3.76 -13.29 -5.63
N ALA A 100 -2.70 -13.14 -6.44
CA ALA A 100 -2.77 -12.41 -7.70
C ALA A 100 -3.76 -13.04 -8.71
N THR A 101 -3.84 -14.37 -8.79
CA THR A 101 -4.80 -15.04 -9.69
C THR A 101 -6.21 -15.08 -9.11
N LEU A 102 -6.34 -15.34 -7.80
CA LEU A 102 -7.64 -15.36 -7.11
C LEU A 102 -8.33 -14.00 -7.14
N LEU A 103 -7.61 -12.89 -6.94
CA LEU A 103 -8.19 -11.54 -7.00
C LEU A 103 -8.72 -11.18 -8.39
N LYS A 104 -8.10 -11.73 -9.45
CA LYS A 104 -8.63 -11.60 -10.82
C LYS A 104 -9.89 -12.42 -10.98
N ALA A 105 -9.91 -13.67 -10.49
CA ALA A 105 -11.06 -14.56 -10.53
C ALA A 105 -12.27 -14.00 -9.77
N LEU A 106 -12.03 -13.32 -8.63
CA LEU A 106 -13.05 -12.61 -7.85
C LEU A 106 -13.79 -11.53 -8.64
N CYS A 107 -13.15 -10.96 -9.68
CA CYS A 107 -13.74 -9.93 -10.53
C CYS A 107 -14.47 -10.47 -11.75
N ILE A 108 -14.47 -11.79 -11.97
CA ILE A 108 -15.15 -12.42 -13.11
C ILE A 108 -16.66 -12.42 -12.86
N THR A 109 -17.46 -12.24 -13.92
CA THR A 109 -18.93 -12.15 -13.84
C THR A 109 -19.62 -13.49 -13.56
N ILE A 110 -18.89 -14.60 -13.65
CA ILE A 110 -19.40 -15.95 -13.37
C ILE A 110 -19.40 -16.14 -11.85
N GLU A 111 -20.57 -16.01 -11.24
CA GLU A 111 -20.76 -16.01 -9.78
C GLU A 111 -20.11 -17.22 -9.09
N VAL A 112 -20.28 -18.42 -9.65
CA VAL A 112 -19.70 -19.65 -9.06
C VAL A 112 -18.17 -19.66 -9.06
N ILE A 113 -17.52 -18.93 -9.96
CA ILE A 113 -16.05 -18.76 -9.98
C ILE A 113 -15.65 -17.70 -8.96
N ALA A 114 -16.32 -16.56 -8.96
CA ALA A 114 -16.04 -15.47 -8.03
C ALA A 114 -16.20 -15.92 -6.56
N GLN A 115 -17.26 -16.68 -6.26
CA GLN A 115 -17.53 -17.22 -4.93
C GLN A 115 -16.43 -18.19 -4.48
N ALA A 116 -15.98 -19.10 -5.36
CA ALA A 116 -14.90 -20.03 -5.03
C ALA A 116 -13.56 -19.31 -4.82
N ALA A 117 -13.28 -18.25 -5.58
CA ALA A 117 -12.12 -17.42 -5.37
C ALA A 117 -12.20 -16.67 -4.02
N ASP A 118 -13.36 -16.11 -3.67
CA ASP A 118 -13.58 -15.44 -2.39
C ASP A 118 -13.32 -16.38 -1.20
N GLU A 119 -13.95 -17.56 -1.20
CA GLU A 119 -13.77 -18.58 -0.16
C GLU A 119 -12.31 -19.02 -0.04
N CYS A 120 -11.63 -19.19 -1.17
CA CYS A 120 -10.22 -19.54 -1.21
C CYS A 120 -9.33 -18.44 -0.60
N ILE A 121 -9.54 -17.16 -0.97
CA ILE A 121 -8.80 -16.02 -0.39
C ILE A 121 -9.02 -15.97 1.12
N GLN A 122 -10.27 -16.11 1.59
CA GLN A 122 -10.56 -16.14 3.01
C GLN A 122 -9.84 -17.29 3.73
N SER A 123 -9.81 -18.48 3.12
CA SER A 123 -9.10 -19.63 3.67
C SER A 123 -7.59 -19.38 3.76
N VAL A 124 -6.99 -18.84 2.70
CA VAL A 124 -5.56 -18.45 2.69
C VAL A 124 -5.27 -17.43 3.78
N LEU A 125 -6.08 -16.39 3.93
CA LEU A 125 -5.83 -15.37 4.95
C LEU A 125 -6.00 -15.91 6.38
N LYS A 126 -6.79 -16.97 6.59
CA LYS A 126 -7.01 -17.62 7.88
C LYS A 126 -5.97 -18.70 8.22
N SER A 127 -5.24 -19.21 7.24
CA SER A 127 -4.41 -20.41 7.44
C SER A 127 -3.14 -20.18 8.26
N SER A 128 -2.55 -18.98 8.25
CA SER A 128 -1.36 -18.69 9.06
C SER A 128 -1.71 -18.26 10.48
N ARG A 129 -0.94 -18.81 11.43
CA ARG A 129 -1.01 -18.42 12.85
C ARG A 129 -0.47 -17.01 13.11
N ILE A 130 0.52 -16.58 12.35
CA ILE A 130 1.20 -15.28 12.56
C ILE A 130 0.63 -14.23 11.58
N GLY A 131 0.24 -14.65 10.38
CA GLY A 131 -0.35 -13.84 9.32
C GLY A 131 0.53 -13.76 8.08
N HIS A 132 -0.09 -13.83 6.89
CA HIS A 132 0.61 -13.79 5.61
C HIS A 132 0.88 -12.34 5.15
N TYR A 133 1.88 -11.67 5.71
CA TYR A 133 2.14 -10.24 5.42
C TYR A 133 2.38 -9.93 3.94
N ALA A 134 2.88 -10.89 3.18
CA ALA A 134 3.06 -10.79 1.73
C ALA A 134 1.74 -10.57 0.97
N ALA A 135 0.59 -10.92 1.57
CA ALA A 135 -0.73 -10.64 1.00
C ALA A 135 -1.07 -9.14 0.99
N VAL A 136 -0.56 -8.37 1.96
CA VAL A 136 -1.00 -6.98 2.19
C VAL A 136 -0.77 -6.07 0.98
N PRO A 137 0.42 -6.05 0.32
CA PRO A 137 0.63 -5.26 -0.89
C PRO A 137 -0.38 -5.56 -2.00
N LYS A 138 -0.71 -6.84 -2.23
CA LYS A 138 -1.68 -7.25 -3.26
C LYS A 138 -3.10 -6.84 -2.95
N LEU A 139 -3.51 -6.93 -1.69
CA LEU A 139 -4.81 -6.43 -1.25
C LEU A 139 -4.92 -4.90 -1.45
N LEU A 140 -3.87 -4.15 -1.10
CA LEU A 140 -3.85 -2.70 -1.32
C LEU A 140 -3.89 -2.32 -2.81
N GLU A 141 -3.15 -3.05 -3.65
CA GLU A 141 -3.18 -2.89 -5.10
C GLU A 141 -4.61 -3.09 -5.63
N ALA A 142 -5.29 -4.17 -5.22
CA ALA A 142 -6.66 -4.46 -5.60
C ALA A 142 -7.68 -3.44 -5.08
N TYR A 143 -7.46 -2.86 -3.89
CA TYR A 143 -8.29 -1.78 -3.37
C TYR A 143 -8.24 -0.52 -4.25
N GLY A 144 -7.14 -0.28 -4.97
CA GLY A 144 -7.03 0.82 -5.93
C GLY A 144 -7.92 0.69 -7.17
N SER A 145 -8.66 -0.41 -7.31
CA SER A 145 -9.53 -0.67 -8.45
C SER A 145 -10.76 0.24 -8.52
N ARG A 146 -11.20 0.54 -9.74
CA ARG A 146 -12.49 1.22 -10.00
C ARG A 146 -13.70 0.36 -9.63
N ASN A 147 -13.53 -0.96 -9.54
CA ASN A 147 -14.59 -1.89 -9.18
C ASN A 147 -14.95 -1.77 -7.68
N ALA A 148 -16.13 -1.20 -7.39
CA ALA A 148 -16.60 -1.00 -6.02
C ALA A 148 -16.82 -2.32 -5.26
N ASN A 149 -17.24 -3.38 -5.95
CA ASN A 149 -17.42 -4.69 -5.31
C ASN A 149 -16.08 -5.28 -4.88
N LEU A 150 -15.05 -5.19 -5.73
CA LEU A 150 -13.69 -5.61 -5.35
C LEU A 150 -13.20 -4.82 -4.13
N ARG A 151 -13.34 -3.49 -4.12
CA ARG A 151 -12.95 -2.66 -2.96
C ARG A 151 -13.67 -3.08 -1.67
N LYS A 152 -14.95 -3.43 -1.75
CA LYS A 152 -15.73 -3.97 -0.62
C LYS A 152 -15.13 -5.29 -0.12
N HIS A 153 -14.86 -6.26 -0.99
CA HIS A 153 -14.22 -7.52 -0.61
C HIS A 153 -12.84 -7.29 0.04
N ILE A 154 -12.05 -6.34 -0.47
CA ILE A 154 -10.76 -6.03 0.16
C ILE A 154 -10.95 -5.50 1.59
N MET A 155 -11.94 -4.66 1.85
CA MET A 155 -12.24 -4.21 3.22
C MET A 155 -12.74 -5.36 4.12
N GLU A 156 -13.44 -6.34 3.55
CA GLU A 156 -13.83 -7.56 4.24
C GLU A 156 -12.62 -8.42 4.60
N TYR A 157 -11.66 -8.60 3.68
CA TYR A 157 -10.40 -9.29 3.94
C TYR A 157 -9.55 -8.58 4.98
N PHE A 158 -9.51 -7.25 4.98
CA PHE A 158 -8.83 -6.49 6.03
C PHE A 158 -9.52 -6.61 7.39
N THR A 159 -10.86 -6.67 7.41
CA THR A 159 -11.64 -6.96 8.63
C THR A 159 -11.29 -8.34 9.17
N LEU A 160 -11.23 -9.34 8.28
CA LEU A 160 -10.82 -10.69 8.60
C LEU A 160 -9.40 -10.74 9.18
N ILE A 161 -8.44 -10.07 8.54
CA ILE A 161 -7.05 -9.95 9.01
C ILE A 161 -7.00 -9.38 10.44
N CYS A 162 -7.76 -8.32 10.73
CA CYS A 162 -7.81 -7.76 12.08
C CYS A 162 -8.34 -8.75 13.13
N ASN A 163 -9.26 -9.65 12.73
CA ASN A 163 -9.87 -10.61 13.64
C ASN A 163 -9.05 -11.89 13.83
N THR A 164 -8.18 -12.25 12.88
CA THR A 164 -7.49 -13.55 12.88
C THR A 164 -5.99 -13.46 13.08
N TRP A 165 -5.33 -12.41 12.60
CA TRP A 165 -3.87 -12.34 12.65
C TRP A 165 -3.36 -11.91 14.03
N ASN A 166 -2.13 -12.28 14.34
CA ASN A 166 -1.50 -11.91 15.58
C ASN A 166 -1.24 -10.38 15.65
N PRO A 167 -1.84 -9.65 16.61
CA PRO A 167 -1.74 -8.17 16.65
C PRO A 167 -0.30 -7.65 16.78
N ARG A 168 0.54 -8.31 17.57
CA ARG A 168 1.95 -7.89 17.75
C ARG A 168 2.70 -7.96 16.44
N SER A 169 2.45 -9.00 15.66
CA SER A 169 3.15 -9.25 14.41
C SER A 169 2.61 -8.35 13.29
N MET A 170 1.30 -8.11 13.24
CA MET A 170 0.71 -7.08 12.38
C MET A 170 1.38 -5.72 12.55
N ASN A 171 1.64 -5.30 13.79
CA ASN A 171 2.30 -4.02 14.06
C ASN A 171 3.78 -4.04 13.64
N ARG A 172 4.51 -5.13 13.93
CA ARG A 172 5.92 -5.32 13.56
C ARG A 172 6.12 -5.23 12.04
N HIS A 173 5.24 -5.85 11.27
CA HIS A 173 5.31 -5.86 9.80
C HIS A 173 4.62 -4.64 9.15
N GLY A 174 4.17 -3.66 9.95
CA GLY A 174 3.58 -2.43 9.44
C GLY A 174 2.18 -2.59 8.83
N VAL A 175 1.52 -3.74 8.98
CA VAL A 175 0.17 -4.00 8.47
C VAL A 175 -0.82 -2.96 8.99
N THR A 176 -0.70 -2.59 10.26
CA THR A 176 -1.56 -1.58 10.92
C THR A 176 -1.45 -0.20 10.27
N ASN A 177 -0.27 0.16 9.76
CA ASN A 177 -0.04 1.43 9.06
C ASN A 177 -0.73 1.43 7.68
N HIS A 178 -0.64 0.31 6.96
CA HIS A 178 -1.31 0.12 5.69
C HIS A 178 -2.84 0.14 5.84
N LEU A 179 -3.34 -0.63 6.81
CA LEU A 179 -4.74 -0.64 7.22
C LEU A 179 -5.25 0.77 7.54
N SER A 180 -4.52 1.53 8.34
CA SER A 180 -4.93 2.91 8.70
C SER A 180 -5.08 3.83 7.48
N LYS A 181 -4.20 3.68 6.48
CA LYS A 181 -4.24 4.48 5.25
C LYS A 181 -5.43 4.10 4.37
N VAL A 182 -5.61 2.81 4.10
CA VAL A 182 -6.70 2.34 3.23
C VAL A 182 -8.06 2.56 3.89
N LEU A 183 -8.13 2.46 5.22
CA LEU A 183 -9.36 2.69 5.97
C LEU A 183 -9.86 4.14 5.86
N LEU A 184 -8.98 5.14 5.82
CA LEU A 184 -9.37 6.52 5.54
C LEU A 184 -10.01 6.67 4.17
N GLN A 185 -9.50 5.95 3.16
CA GLN A 185 -10.07 5.94 1.82
C GLN A 185 -11.43 5.23 1.82
N GLY A 186 -11.54 4.09 2.50
CA GLY A 186 -12.76 3.28 2.57
C GLY A 186 -13.92 3.92 3.30
N LEU A 187 -13.65 4.63 4.41
CA LEU A 187 -14.68 5.35 5.15
C LEU A 187 -15.27 6.51 4.33
N CYS A 188 -14.48 7.07 3.41
CA CYS A 188 -14.88 8.14 2.50
C CYS A 188 -15.12 7.65 1.06
N ASP A 189 -15.29 6.34 0.84
CA ASP A 189 -15.47 5.77 -0.51
C ASP A 189 -16.76 6.30 -1.16
N ALA A 190 -16.79 6.38 -2.49
CA ALA A 190 -18.00 6.77 -3.21
C ALA A 190 -19.17 5.78 -3.02
N SER A 191 -18.87 4.48 -2.91
CA SER A 191 -19.85 3.42 -2.72
C SER A 191 -20.30 3.30 -1.25
N GLY A 192 -21.62 3.24 -1.05
CA GLY A 192 -22.22 3.04 0.28
C GLY A 192 -21.81 1.72 0.94
N ASP A 193 -21.72 0.64 0.16
CA ASP A 193 -21.36 -0.68 0.66
C ASP A 193 -19.91 -0.76 1.11
N VAL A 194 -19.00 -0.10 0.37
CA VAL A 194 -17.59 -0.01 0.76
C VAL A 194 -17.46 0.78 2.05
N ARG A 195 -18.19 1.90 2.20
CA ARG A 195 -18.22 2.66 3.46
C ARG A 195 -18.75 1.80 4.61
N ALA A 196 -19.82 1.03 4.39
CA ALA A 196 -20.39 0.15 5.42
C ALA A 196 -19.41 -0.94 5.86
N MET A 197 -18.75 -1.62 4.92
CA MET A 197 -17.73 -2.60 5.26
C MET A 197 -16.50 -1.95 5.93
N SER A 198 -16.14 -0.74 5.51
CA SER A 198 -15.03 0.00 6.13
C SER A 198 -15.30 0.36 7.59
N ARG A 199 -16.54 0.67 7.96
CA ARG A 199 -16.91 0.89 9.37
C ARG A 199 -16.74 -0.39 10.20
N LYS A 200 -17.11 -1.56 9.67
CA LYS A 200 -16.83 -2.86 10.30
C LYS A 200 -15.32 -3.08 10.47
N CYS A 201 -14.55 -2.82 9.42
CA CYS A 201 -13.09 -2.93 9.45
C CYS A 201 -12.45 -1.98 10.49
N PHE A 202 -12.99 -0.76 10.63
CA PHE A 202 -12.52 0.19 11.64
C PHE A 202 -12.68 -0.40 13.05
N TRP A 203 -13.83 -0.97 13.36
CA TRP A 203 -14.10 -1.53 14.69
C TRP A 203 -13.27 -2.79 14.97
N ALA A 204 -13.02 -3.61 13.95
CA ALA A 204 -12.06 -4.70 14.05
C ALA A 204 -10.64 -4.19 14.35
N LEU A 205 -10.18 -3.14 13.66
CA LEU A 205 -8.88 -2.51 13.95
C LEU A 205 -8.85 -1.88 15.35
N HIS A 206 -9.94 -1.25 15.79
CA HIS A 206 -10.05 -0.64 17.11
C HIS A 206 -9.91 -1.69 18.22
N ALA A 207 -10.50 -2.87 18.06
CA ALA A 207 -10.42 -3.96 19.03
C ALA A 207 -8.98 -4.46 19.27
N VAL A 208 -8.13 -4.49 18.23
CA VAL A 208 -6.75 -5.01 18.33
C VAL A 208 -5.68 -3.93 18.45
N HIS A 209 -5.92 -2.75 17.88
CA HIS A 209 -4.98 -1.63 17.78
C HIS A 209 -5.68 -0.28 17.95
N GLN A 210 -6.33 -0.11 19.10
CA GLN A 210 -7.11 1.08 19.45
C GLN A 210 -6.45 2.41 19.07
N ARG A 211 -5.19 2.63 19.45
CA ARG A 211 -4.50 3.90 19.15
C ARG A 211 -4.41 4.19 17.64
N LYS A 212 -4.20 3.18 16.79
CA LYS A 212 -4.14 3.35 15.34
C LYS A 212 -5.52 3.69 14.77
N ALA A 213 -6.57 3.01 15.24
CA ALA A 213 -7.94 3.33 14.86
C ALA A 213 -8.33 4.76 15.28
N LEU A 214 -7.97 5.18 16.49
CA LEU A 214 -8.26 6.54 16.95
C LEU A 214 -7.55 7.62 16.10
N LEU A 215 -6.32 7.38 15.64
CA LEU A 215 -5.63 8.28 14.69
C LEU A 215 -6.31 8.35 13.32
N VAL A 216 -6.99 7.29 12.90
CA VAL A 216 -7.86 7.30 11.71
C VAL A 216 -9.08 8.16 12.01
N PHE A 217 -9.74 7.92 13.14
CA PHE A 217 -10.94 8.64 13.57
C PHE A 217 -10.74 10.16 13.60
N GLU A 218 -9.63 10.64 14.19
CA GLU A 218 -9.34 12.08 14.29
C GLU A 218 -9.38 12.80 12.95
N LYS A 219 -8.94 12.12 11.87
CA LYS A 219 -8.83 12.67 10.51
C LYS A 219 -10.13 12.69 9.73
N LEU A 220 -11.19 12.05 10.23
CA LEU A 220 -12.49 12.01 9.57
C LEU A 220 -13.25 13.33 9.81
N ASP A 221 -14.11 13.69 8.85
CA ASP A 221 -15.08 14.76 9.01
C ASP A 221 -16.20 14.35 10.00
N ASN A 222 -16.93 15.35 10.52
CA ASN A 222 -17.94 15.10 11.56
C ASN A 222 -19.08 14.21 11.10
N ALA A 223 -19.49 14.27 9.82
CA ALA A 223 -20.58 13.43 9.32
C ALA A 223 -20.17 11.95 9.32
N THR A 224 -18.95 11.65 8.88
CA THR A 224 -18.41 10.28 8.90
C THR A 224 -18.17 9.78 10.33
N LYS A 225 -17.69 10.65 11.24
CA LYS A 225 -17.54 10.32 12.67
C LYS A 225 -18.85 9.90 13.30
N ASN A 226 -19.93 10.66 13.07
CA ASN A 226 -21.25 10.37 13.62
C ASN A 226 -21.76 9.00 13.16
N LYS A 227 -21.70 8.71 11.86
CA LYS A 227 -22.09 7.40 11.31
C LYS A 227 -21.28 6.24 11.88
N LEU A 228 -19.99 6.46 12.15
CA LEU A 228 -19.14 5.43 12.72
C LEU A 228 -19.51 5.11 14.18
N MET A 229 -19.85 6.14 14.96
CA MET A 229 -20.25 6.00 16.36
C MET A 229 -21.63 5.35 16.52
N GLU A 230 -22.56 5.62 15.58
CA GLU A 230 -23.87 4.96 15.53
C GLU A 230 -23.77 3.43 15.44
N GLU A 231 -22.74 2.89 14.77
CA GLU A 231 -22.62 1.46 14.50
C GLU A 231 -21.73 0.67 15.48
N GLY A 232 -20.87 1.31 16.28
CA GLY A 232 -19.95 0.58 17.16
C GLY A 232 -19.68 1.19 18.53
N GLY A 233 -20.50 2.14 18.97
CA GLY A 233 -20.51 2.61 20.36
C GLY A 233 -19.47 3.70 20.68
N ALA A 234 -19.21 3.89 21.97
CA ALA A 234 -18.42 5.01 22.47
C ALA A 234 -16.91 4.80 22.27
N LEU A 235 -16.24 5.81 21.70
CA LEU A 235 -14.78 5.86 21.57
C LEU A 235 -14.15 6.51 22.81
N ASP A 236 -13.19 5.82 23.41
CA ASP A 236 -12.36 6.39 24.48
C ASP A 236 -11.16 7.15 23.88
N LEU A 237 -11.35 8.46 23.68
CA LEU A 237 -10.34 9.37 23.12
C LEU A 237 -9.17 9.63 24.09
N THR A 238 -9.30 9.30 25.38
CA THR A 238 -8.21 9.53 26.35
C THR A 238 -6.98 8.68 26.05
N LYS A 239 -7.17 7.54 25.37
CA LYS A 239 -6.10 6.61 24.99
C LYS A 239 -5.18 7.11 23.86
N LEU A 240 -5.53 8.22 23.20
CA LEU A 240 -4.60 8.91 22.30
C LEU A 240 -3.48 9.62 23.06
N HIS A 241 -3.79 10.11 24.27
CA HIS A 241 -2.93 10.97 25.08
C HIS A 241 -2.27 10.24 26.26
N ALA A 242 -2.72 9.03 26.60
CA ALA A 242 -2.16 8.20 27.66
C ALA A 242 -0.85 7.52 27.22
N HIS A 243 0.27 8.26 27.23
CA HIS A 243 1.63 7.88 27.70
C HIS A 243 2.73 8.85 27.17
N PRO A 244 3.82 9.05 27.95
CA PRO A 244 4.61 10.29 28.00
C PRO A 244 5.62 10.41 26.86
N ILE A 245 6.04 11.65 26.65
CA ILE A 245 7.24 12.02 25.91
C ILE A 245 8.42 11.19 26.45
N GLU A 246 8.87 10.16 25.72
CA GLU A 246 10.19 9.56 25.94
C GLU A 246 11.24 10.63 25.59
N LYS A 247 11.75 11.31 26.62
CA LYS A 247 12.98 12.09 26.51
C LYS A 247 14.13 11.11 26.24
N ASN A 248 14.63 11.12 25.02
CA ASN A 248 16.00 10.82 24.59
C ASN A 248 16.78 9.76 25.41
N LEU A 249 16.82 8.53 24.89
CA LEU A 249 18.02 7.70 25.03
C LEU A 249 19.08 8.24 24.06
N THR A 250 19.98 9.08 24.58
CA THR A 250 21.23 9.43 23.90
C THR A 250 22.04 8.16 23.68
N TYR A 251 22.22 7.82 22.41
CA TYR A 251 23.07 6.74 21.94
C TYR A 251 24.53 7.06 22.25
N ASN A 252 25.18 6.20 23.03
CA ASN A 252 26.61 6.23 23.33
C ASN A 252 27.42 6.17 22.03
N ARG A 253 28.32 7.15 21.84
CA ARG A 253 29.43 7.07 20.89
C ARG A 253 30.75 7.31 21.63
N SER A 254 31.48 6.20 21.80
CA SER A 254 32.94 6.08 21.84
C SER A 254 33.72 6.60 23.07
N ALA A 255 34.34 5.65 23.77
CA ALA A 255 35.67 5.77 24.41
C ALA A 255 36.70 6.34 23.40
N SER A 256 37.76 7.06 23.74
CA SER A 256 38.69 6.99 24.88
C SER A 256 39.61 8.22 24.80
N PHE A 257 40.03 8.79 25.93
CA PHE A 257 41.43 9.19 26.21
C PHE A 257 41.51 9.80 27.61
N GLU A 258 42.42 9.26 28.42
CA GLU A 258 42.73 9.68 29.79
C GLU A 258 43.59 10.95 29.80
N SER A 259 43.32 11.88 30.73
CA SER A 259 44.38 12.53 31.52
C SER A 259 43.86 13.37 32.68
N ARG A 260 44.19 12.86 33.87
CA ARG A 260 44.75 13.52 35.07
C ARG A 260 44.38 14.99 35.38
N GLY A 261 43.74 15.14 36.54
CA GLY A 261 44.26 15.93 37.68
C GLY A 261 44.12 17.45 37.64
N ASP A 262 43.26 18.00 38.50
CA ASP A 262 43.64 18.70 39.75
C ASP A 262 42.61 19.79 40.14
N SER A 263 42.48 20.01 41.44
CA SER A 263 41.54 20.92 42.09
C SER A 263 41.96 22.39 41.99
N LEU A 264 40.99 23.31 41.95
CA LEU A 264 40.83 24.48 42.84
C LEU A 264 39.97 25.58 42.20
N GLY A 265 39.01 26.08 42.98
CA GLY A 265 38.88 27.50 43.26
C GLY A 265 38.29 28.45 42.21
N GLU A 266 37.13 28.99 42.59
CA GLU A 266 36.79 30.43 42.53
C GLU A 266 36.15 31.08 41.28
N LYS A 267 35.15 31.90 41.64
CA LYS A 267 34.67 33.16 41.04
C LYS A 267 33.49 33.09 40.05
N ASN A 268 32.32 33.29 40.67
CA ASN A 268 31.20 34.05 40.12
C ASN A 268 31.68 35.34 39.45
N ILE A 269 31.37 35.48 38.16
CA ILE A 269 31.32 36.78 37.48
C ILE A 269 30.01 36.82 36.69
N SER A 270 29.07 37.60 37.23
CA SER A 270 27.90 38.12 36.55
C SER A 270 28.35 39.10 35.46
N LEU A 271 28.10 38.76 34.19
CA LEU A 271 28.07 39.75 33.10
C LEU A 271 26.73 39.66 32.38
N SER A 272 25.91 40.66 32.67
CA SER A 272 24.76 41.08 31.88
C SER A 272 25.22 41.46 30.47
N ARG A 273 24.78 40.68 29.48
CA ARG A 273 24.83 41.08 28.07
C ARG A 273 23.41 41.13 27.52
N SER A 274 22.90 42.35 27.49
CA SER A 274 21.77 42.78 26.69
C SER A 274 22.02 42.42 25.22
N SER A 275 21.22 41.50 24.69
CA SER A 275 21.01 41.37 23.26
C SER A 275 19.53 41.08 23.02
N SER A 276 18.86 42.06 22.42
CA SER A 276 17.47 41.98 21.99
C SER A 276 17.30 40.81 21.02
N MET A 277 16.73 39.72 21.50
CA MET A 277 16.16 38.69 20.63
C MET A 277 14.76 39.15 20.23
N GLU A 278 14.66 39.71 19.02
CA GLU A 278 13.38 39.79 18.32
C GLU A 278 12.77 38.39 18.25
N SER A 279 11.66 38.22 18.95
CA SER A 279 10.79 37.06 18.87
C SER A 279 10.28 36.91 17.44
N ARG A 280 10.92 36.05 16.66
CA ARG A 280 10.30 35.45 15.46
C ARG A 280 9.53 34.19 15.85
N GLY A 281 8.59 34.36 16.78
CA GLY A 281 7.47 33.44 16.96
C GLY A 281 6.43 33.70 15.87
N ASP A 282 6.69 33.24 14.66
CA ASP A 282 5.75 33.37 13.54
C ASP A 282 4.62 32.35 13.72
N SER A 283 3.63 32.69 14.56
CA SER A 283 2.51 31.82 14.89
C SER A 283 1.68 31.54 13.64
N VAL A 284 1.21 30.29 13.50
CA VAL A 284 0.35 29.85 12.38
C VAL A 284 -0.90 30.74 12.25
N VAL A 285 -1.38 31.28 13.37
CA VAL A 285 -2.54 32.18 13.45
C VAL A 285 -2.25 33.55 12.81
N ALA A 286 -1.04 34.08 12.96
CA ALA A 286 -0.65 35.37 12.37
C ALA A 286 -0.62 35.34 10.83
N ARG A 287 -0.42 34.15 10.23
CA ARG A 287 -0.44 33.96 8.77
C ARG A 287 -1.84 33.95 8.18
N LEU A 288 -2.85 33.57 8.95
CA LEU A 288 -4.24 33.40 8.49
C LEU A 288 -4.98 34.74 8.32
N TYR A 289 -4.47 35.83 8.88
CA TYR A 289 -5.09 37.16 8.85
C TYR A 289 -4.25 38.22 8.13
N GLN A 290 -3.33 37.83 7.24
CA GLN A 290 -2.64 38.81 6.38
C GLN A 290 -3.58 39.20 5.21
N PRO A 291 -3.93 40.50 5.05
CA PRO A 291 -4.83 40.96 3.98
C PRO A 291 -4.42 40.50 2.58
N ASP A 292 -3.11 40.38 2.35
CA ASP A 292 -2.53 40.01 1.05
C ASP A 292 -2.03 38.54 1.01
N TYR A 293 -2.53 37.68 1.89
CA TYR A 293 -2.08 36.28 1.98
C TYR A 293 -2.25 35.53 0.65
N PHE A 294 -3.40 35.70 0.01
CA PHE A 294 -3.71 35.03 -1.26
C PHE A 294 -2.89 35.58 -2.43
N GLN A 295 -2.67 36.89 -2.49
CA GLN A 295 -1.89 37.54 -3.54
C GLN A 295 -0.42 37.09 -3.50
N ASN A 296 0.14 36.95 -2.31
CA ASN A 296 1.54 36.58 -2.11
C ASN A 296 1.78 35.06 -2.08
N ARG A 297 0.73 34.24 -2.06
CA ARG A 297 0.84 32.77 -2.01
C ARG A 297 1.53 32.20 -3.25
N TRP A 298 1.16 32.70 -4.43
CA TRP A 298 1.73 32.22 -5.69
C TRP A 298 3.22 32.57 -5.80
N GLN A 299 3.61 33.78 -5.41
CA GLN A 299 5.01 34.20 -5.36
C GLN A 299 5.84 33.39 -4.36
N ARG A 300 5.30 33.06 -3.19
CA ARG A 300 5.99 32.20 -2.20
C ARG A 300 6.18 30.77 -2.71
N LEU A 301 5.15 30.21 -3.37
CA LEU A 301 5.24 28.88 -3.99
C LEU A 301 6.24 28.86 -5.15
N ALA A 302 6.27 29.91 -5.98
CA ALA A 302 7.25 30.06 -7.06
C ALA A 302 8.69 30.10 -6.52
N LYS A 303 8.96 30.90 -5.48
CA LYS A 303 10.29 30.94 -4.83
C LYS A 303 10.72 29.61 -4.22
N LEU A 304 9.77 28.88 -3.60
CA LEU A 304 10.06 27.56 -3.02
C LEU A 304 10.34 26.50 -4.10
N LYS A 305 9.63 26.58 -5.24
CA LYS A 305 9.86 25.73 -6.41
C LYS A 305 11.22 26.02 -7.04
N GLU A 306 11.53 27.29 -7.30
CA GLU A 306 12.83 27.73 -7.83
C GLU A 306 13.99 27.32 -6.91
N ALA A 307 13.85 27.49 -5.59
CA ALA A 307 14.86 27.05 -4.63
C ALA A 307 15.02 25.52 -4.54
N ARG A 308 13.99 24.73 -4.88
CA ARG A 308 14.10 23.28 -4.99
C ARG A 308 14.80 22.90 -6.29
N GLU A 309 14.40 23.50 -7.40
CA GLU A 309 15.02 23.29 -8.71
C GLU A 309 16.51 23.67 -8.70
N LEU A 310 16.90 24.76 -8.04
CA LEU A 310 18.31 25.16 -7.88
C LEU A 310 19.14 24.16 -7.05
N ARG A 311 18.51 23.39 -6.16
CA ARG A 311 19.18 22.33 -5.37
C ARG A 311 19.30 21.03 -6.15
N ASP A 312 18.37 20.77 -7.06
CA ASP A 312 18.26 19.53 -7.82
C ASP A 312 18.87 19.63 -9.25
N CYS A 313 19.43 20.77 -9.64
CA CYS A 313 20.09 20.94 -10.94
C CYS A 313 21.50 20.28 -10.96
N PRO A 314 21.75 19.28 -11.82
CA PRO A 314 23.06 18.62 -11.96
C PRO A 314 24.10 19.46 -12.73
N PHE A 315 23.71 20.63 -13.25
CA PHE A 315 24.59 21.56 -13.95
C PHE A 315 24.34 22.97 -13.40
N ALA A 316 25.19 23.40 -12.47
CA ALA A 316 25.24 24.80 -12.03
C ALA A 316 26.34 25.51 -12.82
N PRO A 317 26.03 26.26 -13.90
CA PRO A 317 27.05 27.04 -14.58
C PRO A 317 27.55 28.14 -13.65
N VAL A 318 28.87 28.28 -13.54
CA VAL A 318 29.51 29.38 -12.82
C VAL A 318 29.28 30.68 -13.60
N ILE A 319 28.20 31.38 -13.29
CA ILE A 319 27.93 32.71 -13.83
C ILE A 319 28.86 33.69 -13.10
N ARG A 320 29.95 34.10 -13.75
CA ARG A 320 30.73 35.26 -13.32
C ARG A 320 29.82 36.49 -13.41
N LYS A 321 29.45 37.06 -12.25
CA LYS A 321 28.63 38.27 -12.17
C LYS A 321 29.42 39.46 -12.73
N PHE A 322 29.27 39.75 -14.02
CA PHE A 322 29.58 41.08 -14.54
C PHE A 322 28.51 42.04 -14.06
N LYS A 323 28.92 43.08 -13.32
CA LYS A 323 28.04 44.19 -12.95
C LYS A 323 27.71 44.98 -14.23
N PHE A 324 26.60 44.67 -14.87
CA PHE A 324 26.01 45.59 -15.85
C PHE A 324 25.43 46.79 -15.11
N LYS A 325 25.88 48.00 -15.48
CA LYS A 325 25.23 49.24 -15.07
C LYS A 325 23.84 49.29 -15.73
N PRO A 326 22.78 49.73 -15.02
CA PRO A 326 21.45 49.80 -15.58
C PRO A 326 21.41 50.86 -16.70
N LEU A 327 21.13 50.45 -17.92
CA LEU A 327 20.71 51.36 -18.98
C LEU A 327 19.29 51.85 -18.67
N LYS A 328 19.08 53.16 -18.69
CA LYS A 328 17.76 53.80 -18.60
C LYS A 328 16.88 53.26 -19.72
N SER A 329 15.73 52.67 -19.37
CA SER A 329 14.69 52.30 -20.34
C SER A 329 14.05 53.58 -20.88
N GLN A 330 14.34 53.94 -22.13
CA GLN A 330 13.39 54.73 -22.91
C GLN A 330 12.26 53.80 -23.36
N GLY A 331 11.01 54.23 -23.15
CA GLY A 331 9.82 53.45 -23.44
C GLY A 331 9.71 53.13 -24.93
N VAL A 332 9.48 51.87 -25.25
CA VAL A 332 9.15 51.41 -26.61
C VAL A 332 7.63 51.16 -26.65
N PRO A 333 6.90 51.66 -27.67
CA PRO A 333 5.44 51.54 -27.72
C PRO A 333 4.99 50.10 -27.93
N MET A 334 3.89 49.77 -27.25
CA MET A 334 3.10 48.55 -27.40
C MET A 334 2.56 48.45 -28.83
N LEU A 335 2.98 47.44 -29.60
CA LEU A 335 2.44 47.18 -30.93
C LEU A 335 1.03 46.58 -30.80
N GLU A 336 0.04 47.31 -31.32
CA GLU A 336 -1.33 46.85 -31.57
C GLU A 336 -1.30 45.61 -32.46
N LEU A 337 -1.68 44.46 -31.89
CA LEU A 337 -1.90 43.21 -32.60
C LEU A 337 -3.39 43.05 -32.92
N ASP A 338 -3.98 44.04 -33.59
CA ASP A 338 -5.33 43.94 -34.14
C ASP A 338 -5.39 44.72 -35.45
N LYS A 339 -5.09 44.02 -36.55
CA LYS A 339 -5.49 44.27 -37.96
C LYS A 339 -4.52 43.53 -38.87
N LEU A 340 -4.72 42.23 -39.05
CA LEU A 340 -4.26 41.48 -40.24
C LEU A 340 -4.85 40.06 -40.20
N ALA A 341 -6.17 39.97 -40.26
CA ALA A 341 -6.88 38.76 -40.65
C ALA A 341 -7.96 39.18 -41.64
N LEU A 342 -7.68 38.95 -42.93
CA LEU A 342 -8.58 38.83 -44.08
C LEU A 342 -7.87 39.37 -45.33
N GLN A 343 -7.16 38.49 -46.03
CA GLN A 343 -7.12 38.45 -47.50
C GLN A 343 -6.18 37.32 -47.95
N GLY A 344 -6.76 36.20 -48.35
CA GLY A 344 -6.06 35.13 -49.04
C GLY A 344 -7.09 34.23 -49.76
N PRO A 345 -7.04 34.11 -51.10
CA PRO A 345 -8.05 33.36 -51.85
C PRO A 345 -7.82 31.84 -51.72
N LEU A 346 -8.85 31.13 -51.25
CA LEU A 346 -8.92 29.67 -51.18
C LEU A 346 -8.92 29.08 -52.61
N ARG A 347 -7.75 28.65 -53.09
CA ARG A 347 -7.63 27.78 -54.26
C ARG A 347 -7.86 26.32 -53.86
N LYS A 348 -8.92 25.77 -54.44
CA LYS A 348 -9.27 24.36 -54.71
C LYS A 348 -8.13 23.34 -54.49
N CYS A 349 -8.35 22.39 -53.59
CA CYS A 349 -7.85 21.01 -53.71
C CYS A 349 -8.98 20.06 -53.30
N VAL A 350 -9.46 19.30 -54.28
CA VAL A 350 -10.52 18.29 -54.19
C VAL A 350 -9.90 16.98 -53.68
N SER A 351 -10.57 16.31 -52.74
CA SER A 351 -10.26 14.93 -52.33
C SER A 351 -11.03 13.95 -53.22
N PRO A 352 -10.41 12.88 -53.78
CA PRO A 352 -11.13 11.88 -54.55
C PRO A 352 -11.75 10.82 -53.64
N VAL A 353 -13.04 10.58 -53.83
CA VAL A 353 -13.80 9.45 -53.28
C VAL A 353 -13.97 8.41 -54.40
N ASN A 354 -13.52 7.18 -54.10
CA ASN A 354 -13.89 5.86 -54.63
C ASN A 354 -14.33 5.69 -56.08
N ALA A 355 -13.49 4.98 -56.86
CA ALA A 355 -13.86 3.90 -57.77
C ALA A 355 -12.68 2.92 -57.87
#